data_AF-A0A958LA46-F1
#
_entry.id   AF-A0A958LA46-F1
#
_cell.length_a   1.000
_cell.length_b   1.000
_cell.length_c   1.000
_cell.angle_alpha   90.00
_cell.angle_beta   90.00
_cell.angle_gamma   90.00
#
_symmetry.space_group_name_H-M   'P 1'
#
loop_
_entity.id
_entity.type
_entity.pdbx_description
1 polymer ?
#
loop_
_entity_poly.entity_id
_entity_poly.type
_entity_poly.pdbx_seq_one_letter_code
_entity_poly.pdbx_strand_id
1 'polypeptide(L)' 'MIVGGESGRNPRPCDLDWIRHLVLQCEKSKTPCFVKQLGAYPTITNNDTEERVMLQHKKGGNINEWPDELRVQQFPT' A
#
# COMPACT_ATOMS: atom_id res chain seq x y z
N MET A 1 -8.93 2.64 10.04
CA MET A 1 -7.61 3.18 9.62
C MET A 1 -7.60 3.32 8.10
N ILE A 2 -7.04 4.42 7.58
CA ILE A 2 -6.83 4.59 6.14
C ILE A 2 -5.33 4.59 5.89
N VAL A 3 -4.86 3.75 4.97
CA VAL A 3 -3.44 3.57 4.65
C VAL A 3 -3.22 3.87 3.17
N GLY A 4 -2.07 4.46 2.84
CA GLY A 4 -1.64 4.55 1.44
C GLY A 4 -0.38 5.38 1.23
N GLY A 5 0.28 5.13 0.10
CA GLY A 5 1.48 5.85 -0.31
C GLY A 5 1.19 7.23 -0.90
N GLU A 6 2.20 8.10 -0.90
CA GLU A 6 2.08 9.48 -1.38
C GLU A 6 1.76 9.57 -2.88
N SER A 7 1.08 10.65 -3.29
CA SER A 7 0.83 10.99 -4.70
C SER A 7 1.37 12.36 -5.04
N GLY A 8 1.59 12.64 -6.32
CA GLY A 8 2.02 13.95 -6.79
C GLY A 8 3.42 13.93 -7.38
N ARG A 9 4.06 15.10 -7.45
CA ARG A 9 5.42 15.24 -7.98
C ARG A 9 6.42 14.92 -6.86
N ASN A 10 7.40 14.06 -7.16
CA ASN A 10 8.43 13.60 -6.22
C ASN A 10 7.86 12.94 -4.94
N PRO A 11 7.00 11.91 -5.07
CA PRO A 11 6.52 11.14 -3.92
C PRO A 11 7.69 10.47 -3.19
N ARG A 12 7.58 10.30 -1.87
CA ARG A 12 8.50 9.44 -1.13
C ARG A 12 8.33 7.98 -1.55
N PRO A 13 9.41 7.18 -1.55
CA PRO A 13 9.31 5.73 -1.62
C PRO A 13 8.35 5.19 -0.56
N CYS A 14 7.52 4.25 -0.97
CA CYS A 14 6.55 3.60 -0.09
C CYS A 14 6.75 2.10 -0.16
N ASP A 15 7.48 1.55 0.81
CA ASP A 15 7.69 0.12 0.90
C ASP A 15 6.35 -0.59 1.15
N LEU A 16 6.00 -1.54 0.30
CA LEU A 16 4.77 -2.31 0.40
C LEU A 16 4.70 -3.14 1.69
N ASP A 17 5.84 -3.51 2.29
CA ASP A 17 5.86 -4.17 3.59
C ASP A 17 5.33 -3.28 4.71
N TRP A 18 5.47 -1.95 4.60
CA TRP A 18 4.90 -1.03 5.59
C TRP A 18 3.38 -1.05 5.55
N ILE A 19 2.79 -1.05 4.34
CA ILE A 19 1.34 -1.16 4.16
C ILE A 19 0.86 -2.53 4.65
N ARG A 20 1.55 -3.61 4.27
CA ARG A 20 1.26 -4.99 4.72
C ARG A 20 1.24 -5.07 6.24
N HIS A 21 2.25 -4.50 6.91
CA HIS A 21 2.32 -4.50 8.36
C HIS A 21 1.14 -3.73 8.98
N LEU A 22 0.78 -2.56 8.46
CA LEU A 22 -0.37 -1.80 8.96
C LEU A 22 -1.70 -2.56 8.78
N VAL A 23 -1.89 -3.24 7.66
CA VAL A 23 -3.05 -4.11 7.42
C VAL A 23 -3.11 -5.22 8.49
N LEU A 24 -1.99 -5.91 8.73
CA LEU A 24 -1.92 -6.97 9.75
C LEU A 24 -2.18 -6.45 11.18
N GLN A 25 -1.71 -5.24 11.52
CA GLN A 25 -2.00 -4.63 12.82
C GLN A 25 -3.48 -4.27 12.96
N CYS A 26 -4.10 -3.77 11.89
CA CYS A 26 -5.54 -3.49 11.87
C CYS A 26 -6.37 -4.77 12.03
N GLU A 27 -6.01 -5.83 11.31
CA GLU A 27 -6.67 -7.13 11.43
C GLU A 27 -6.58 -7.67 12.87
N LYS A 28 -5.37 -7.71 13.45
CA LYS A 28 -5.15 -8.17 14.84
C LYS A 28 -5.92 -7.36 15.88
N SER A 29 -6.03 -6.05 15.67
CA SER A 29 -6.76 -5.15 16.56
C SER A 29 -8.26 -5.08 16.27
N LYS A 30 -8.75 -5.80 15.26
CA LYS A 30 -10.14 -5.73 14.77
C LYS A 30 -10.56 -4.30 14.39
N THR A 31 -9.60 -3.50 13.91
CA THR A 31 -9.84 -2.15 13.41
C THR A 31 -10.11 -2.22 11.90
N PRO A 32 -11.24 -1.70 11.39
CA PRO A 32 -11.49 -1.65 9.94
C PRO A 32 -10.35 -0.93 9.21
N CYS A 33 -9.77 -1.57 8.19
CA CYS A 33 -8.67 -1.01 7.40
C CYS A 33 -9.11 -0.71 5.96
N PHE A 34 -8.68 0.44 5.43
CA PHE A 34 -8.90 0.82 4.04
C PHE A 34 -7.56 1.21 3.41
N VAL A 35 -7.04 0.35 2.53
CA VAL A 35 -5.88 0.66 1.69
C VAL A 35 -6.37 1.46 0.50
N LYS A 36 -6.03 2.75 0.47
CA LYS A 36 -6.50 3.68 -0.56
C LYS A 36 -5.72 3.56 -1.85
N GLN A 37 -4.40 3.43 -1.76
CA GLN A 37 -3.48 3.42 -2.89
C GLN A 37 -2.07 3.01 -2.45
N LEU A 38 -1.30 2.41 -3.35
CA LEU A 38 0.11 2.10 -3.11
C LEU A 38 1.04 3.32 -3.27
N GLY A 39 0.53 4.40 -3.86
CA GLY A 39 1.28 5.64 -4.10
C GLY A 39 1.89 5.69 -5.49
N ALA A 40 2.54 6.82 -5.81
CA ALA A 40 3.20 7.05 -7.09
C ALA A 40 4.64 6.50 -7.15
N TYR A 41 5.21 6.09 -6.01
CA TYR A 41 6.51 5.44 -5.91
C TYR A 41 6.48 4.27 -4.89
N PRO A 42 5.71 3.22 -5.17
CA PRO A 42 5.74 2.00 -4.37
C PRO A 42 7.08 1.27 -4.56
N THR A 43 7.60 0.72 -3.48
CA THR A 43 8.85 -0.05 -3.45
C THR A 43 8.66 -1.39 -2.75
N ILE A 44 9.54 -2.35 -3.03
CA ILE A 44 9.69 -3.59 -2.27
C ILE A 44 11.15 -3.68 -1.86
N THR A 45 11.40 -4.01 -0.60
CA THR A 45 12.75 -4.33 -0.13
C THR A 45 13.02 -5.82 -0.28
N ASN A 46 14.06 -6.19 -1.03
CA ASN A 46 14.50 -7.57 -1.21
C ASN A 46 16.01 -7.67 -0.94
N ASN A 47 16.43 -8.47 0.05
CA ASN A 47 17.83 -8.65 0.43
C ASN A 47 18.62 -7.32 0.50
N ASP A 48 18.09 -6.35 1.25
CA ASP A 48 18.65 -5.00 1.44
C ASP A 48 18.66 -4.09 0.20
N THR A 49 18.03 -4.49 -0.91
CA THR A 49 17.83 -3.66 -2.10
C THR A 49 16.39 -3.15 -2.18
N GLU A 50 16.22 -1.83 -2.35
CA GLU A 50 14.91 -1.20 -2.58
C GLU A 50 14.63 -1.15 -4.09
N GLU A 51 13.60 -1.89 -4.54
CA GLU A 51 13.18 -1.93 -5.93
C GLU A 51 11.84 -1.24 -6.13
N ARG A 52 11.72 -0.43 -7.19
CA ARG A 52 10.44 0.22 -7.52
C ARG A 52 9.47 -0.79 -8.13
N VAL A 53 8.25 -0.83 -7.59
CA VAL A 53 7.14 -1.57 -8.20
C VAL A 53 6.58 -0.76 -9.38
N MET A 54 6.60 -1.37 -10.56
CA MET A 54 6.11 -0.75 -11.78
C MET A 54 4.61 -0.99 -11.94
N LEU A 55 3.83 0.02 -11.55
CA LEU A 55 2.38 0.06 -11.73
C LEU A 55 2.01 0.89 -12.97
N GLN A 56 0.95 0.49 -13.67
CA GLN A 56 0.39 1.26 -14.78
C GLN A 56 -0.36 2.49 -14.26
N HIS A 57 -1.08 2.34 -13.15
CA HIS A 57 -1.80 3.45 -12.56
C HIS A 57 -0.85 4.45 -11.87
N LYS A 58 -0.86 5.71 -12.31
CA LYS A 58 0.07 6.77 -11.83
C LYS A 58 0.20 6.94 -10.30
N LYS A 59 -0.88 6.67 -9.57
CA LYS A 59 -0.94 6.75 -8.09
C LYS A 59 -1.02 5.38 -7.40
N GLY A 60 -0.90 4.29 -8.15
CA GLY A 60 -1.11 2.93 -7.62
C GLY A 60 -2.51 2.72 -7.05
N GLY A 61 -3.55 3.25 -7.72
CA GLY A 61 -4.94 3.23 -7.27
C GLY A 61 -5.80 2.14 -7.92
N ASN A 62 -5.28 1.44 -8.93
CA ASN A 62 -5.96 0.32 -9.56
C ASN A 62 -5.71 -0.95 -8.74
N ILE A 63 -6.73 -1.40 -8.00
CA ILE A 63 -6.64 -2.53 -7.07
C ILE A 63 -6.24 -3.84 -7.74
N ASN A 64 -6.52 -3.99 -9.04
CA ASN A 64 -6.16 -5.19 -9.80
C ASN A 64 -4.64 -5.32 -10.04
N GLU A 65 -3.87 -4.24 -9.84
CA GLU A 65 -2.42 -4.24 -9.93
C GLU A 65 -1.75 -4.58 -8.58
N TRP A 66 -2.53 -4.67 -7.50
CA TRP A 66 -1.98 -4.87 -6.14
C TRP A 66 -1.81 -6.35 -5.82
N PRO A 67 -0.82 -6.71 -4.98
CA PRO A 67 -0.83 -8.00 -4.28
C PRO A 67 -2.15 -8.22 -3.53
N ASP A 68 -2.65 -9.45 -3.51
CA ASP A 68 -3.99 -9.78 -2.99
C ASP A 68 -4.16 -9.36 -1.53
N GLU A 69 -3.10 -9.49 -0.72
CA GLU A 69 -3.10 -9.12 0.69
C GLU A 69 -3.23 -7.61 0.95
N LEU A 70 -3.00 -6.75 -0.05
CA LEU A 70 -3.16 -5.31 0.06
C LEU A 70 -4.52 -4.83 -0.45
N ARG A 71 -5.35 -5.72 -1.01
CA ARG A 71 -6.69 -5.41 -1.57
C ARG A 71 -7.75 -5.27 -0.48
N VAL A 72 -7.47 -4.47 0.55
CA VAL A 72 -8.34 -4.31 1.72
C VAL A 72 -9.09 -2.98 1.68
N GLN A 73 -10.43 -3.02 1.65
CA GLN A 73 -11.31 -1.85 1.62
C GLN A 73 -12.49 -2.02 2.60
N GLN A 74 -12.21 -2.02 3.89
CA GLN A 74 -13.22 -2.15 4.94
C GLN A 74 -13.68 -0.78 5.46
N PHE A 75 -14.97 -0.67 5.76
CA PHE A 75 -15.59 0.49 6.40
C PHE A 75 -16.05 0.14 7.82
N PRO A 76 -16.12 1.10 8.75
CA PRO A 76 -16.78 0.88 10.04
C PRO A 76 -18.23 0.42 9.84
N THR A 77 -18.65 -0.54 10.66
CA THR A 77 -20.03 -0.99 10.78
C THR A 77 -20.79 -0.12 11.76
#